data_AF-A0A7C7RXG5-F1
#
_entry.id   AF-A0A7C7RXG5-F1
#
_cell.length_a   1.000
_cell.length_b   1.000
_cell.length_c   1.000
_cell.angle_alpha   90.00
_cell.angle_beta   90.00
_cell.angle_gamma   90.00
#
_symmetry.space_group_name_H-M   'P 1'
#
loop_
_entity.id
_entity.type
_entity.pdbx_description
1 polymer ?
#
loop_
_entity_poly.entity_id
_entity_poly.type
_entity_poly.pdbx_seq_one_letter_code
_entity_poly.pdbx_strand_id
1 'polypeptide(L)' 'IKVDDIAEIAARGVMITPALSIDGEIKCSGRIPSVEEIKSWLGTTS' A
#
# COMPACT_ATOMS: atom_id res chain seq x y z
N ILE A 1 2.89 -2.11 12.96
CA ILE A 1 3.81 -3.24 12.69
C ILE A 1 4.76 -2.76 11.61
N LYS A 2 6.06 -2.70 11.92
CA LYS A 2 7.12 -2.36 10.96
C LYS A 2 7.59 -3.66 10.33
N VAL A 3 7.75 -3.69 9.02
CA VAL A 3 8.20 -4.86 8.26
C VAL A 3 9.53 -4.48 7.61
N ASP A 4 10.59 -5.18 7.98
CA ASP A 4 11.97 -4.93 7.55
C ASP A 4 12.55 -6.08 6.70
N ASP A 5 11.86 -7.24 6.68
CA ASP A 5 12.23 -8.36 5.82
C ASP A 5 11.84 -8.12 4.36
N ILE A 6 12.85 -7.97 3.50
CA ILE A 6 12.70 -7.87 2.03
C ILE A 6 11.91 -9.07 1.49
N ALA A 7 12.10 -10.25 2.08
CA ALA A 7 11.35 -11.46 1.72
C ALA A 7 9.86 -11.33 2.01
N GLU A 8 9.47 -10.68 3.11
CA GLU A 8 8.08 -10.44 3.47
C GLU A 8 7.44 -9.38 2.56
N ILE A 9 8.20 -8.37 2.13
CA ILE A 9 7.77 -7.37 1.15
C ILE A 9 7.48 -8.02 -0.21
N ALA A 10 8.39 -8.86 -0.69
CA ALA A 10 8.21 -9.60 -1.96
C ALA A 10 7.02 -10.58 -1.89
N ALA A 11 6.85 -11.28 -0.76
CA ALA A 11 5.74 -12.20 -0.53
C ALA A 11 4.37 -11.51 -0.52
N ARG A 12 4.32 -10.22 -0.18
CA ARG A 12 3.11 -9.38 -0.26
C ARG A 12 2.82 -8.87 -1.69
N GLY A 13 3.50 -9.40 -2.71
CA GLY A 13 3.32 -8.99 -4.11
C GLY A 13 3.95 -7.65 -4.45
N VAL A 14 4.72 -7.06 -3.54
CA VAL A 14 5.37 -5.76 -3.73
C VAL A 14 6.77 -6.01 -4.31
N MET A 15 6.90 -5.98 -5.63
CA MET A 15 8.22 -6.05 -6.30
C MET A 15 8.99 -4.72 -6.24
N ILE A 16 8.28 -3.60 -6.06
CA ILE A 16 8.87 -2.25 -5.98
C ILE A 16 8.23 -1.50 -4.80
N THR A 17 9.05 -1.15 -3.82
CA THR A 17 8.70 -0.22 -2.73
C THR A 17 8.91 1.23 -3.20
N PRO A 18 8.03 2.18 -2.86
CA PRO A 18 6.95 2.09 -1.87
C PRO A 18 5.65 1.46 -2.43
N ALA A 19 4.91 0.79 -1.55
CA ALA A 19 3.56 0.27 -1.82
C ALA A 19 2.62 0.53 -0.64
N LEU A 20 1.34 0.76 -0.95
CA LEU A 20 0.27 1.00 0.02
C LEU A 20 -0.84 -0.03 -0.18
N SER A 21 -1.17 -0.75 0.90
CA SER A 21 -2.32 -1.64 0.96
C SER A 21 -3.26 -1.18 2.09
N ILE A 22 -4.56 -1.25 1.82
CA ILE A 22 -5.63 -0.90 2.75
C ILE A 22 -6.57 -2.11 2.76
N ASP A 23 -6.89 -2.63 3.95
CA ASP A 23 -7.73 -3.82 4.17
C ASP A 23 -7.29 -5.08 3.39
N GLY A 24 -5.98 -5.24 3.20
CA GLY A 24 -5.41 -6.39 2.50
C GLY A 24 -5.46 -6.29 0.97
N GLU A 25 -6.03 -5.21 0.41
CA GLU A 25 -5.98 -4.93 -1.02
C GLU A 25 -4.84 -3.95 -1.34
N ILE A 26 -4.04 -4.24 -2.36
CA ILE A 26 -2.96 -3.35 -2.81
C ILE A 26 -3.59 -2.20 -3.59
N LYS A 27 -3.51 -0.98 -3.05
CA LYS A 27 -4.03 0.23 -3.68
C LYS A 27 -2.96 0.96 -4.51
N CYS A 28 -1.69 0.80 -4.13
CA CYS A 28 -0.57 1.41 -4.83
C CYS A 28 0.70 0.55 -4.71
N SER A 29 1.47 0.43 -5.79
CA SER A 29 2.77 -0.24 -5.79
C SER A 29 3.72 0.46 -6.75
N GLY A 30 4.95 0.75 -6.31
CA GLY A 30 5.99 1.36 -7.14
C GLY A 30 5.83 2.86 -7.41
N ARG A 31 4.93 3.54 -6.71
CA ARG A 31 4.77 5.00 -6.76
C ARG A 31 4.21 5.54 -5.45
N ILE A 32 4.36 6.85 -5.25
CA ILE A 32 3.71 7.58 -4.15
C ILE A 32 2.33 8.02 -4.66
N PRO A 33 1.23 7.58 -4.02
CA PRO A 33 -0.11 8.03 -4.40
C PRO A 33 -0.33 9.49 -4.05
N SER A 34 -1.18 10.17 -4.82
CA SER A 34 -1.54 11.56 -4.57
C SER A 34 -2.47 11.68 -3.36
N VAL A 35 -2.55 12.89 -2.77
CA VAL A 35 -3.43 13.16 -1.62
C VAL A 35 -4.90 12.86 -1.95
N GLU A 36 -5.33 13.08 -3.20
CA GLU A 36 -6.70 12.80 -3.64
C GLU A 36 -6.99 11.29 -3.70
N GLU A 37 -6.04 10.48 -4.19
CA GLU A 37 -6.15 9.02 -4.20
C GLU A 37 -6.23 8.46 -2.77
N ILE A 38 -5.39 8.97 -1.86
CA ILE A 38 -5.41 8.56 -0.45
C ILE A 38 -6.77 8.88 0.20
N LYS A 39 -7.32 10.07 -0.07
CA LYS A 39 -8.65 10.47 0.42
C LYS A 39 -9.75 9.57 -0.14
N SER A 40 -9.65 9.13 -1.39
CA SER A 40 -10.61 8.19 -1.99
C SER A 40 -10.63 6.84 -1.26
N TRP A 41 -9.47 6.33 -0.84
CA TRP A 41 -9.38 5.06 -0.12
C TRP A 41 -9.78 5.14 1.35
N LEU A 42 -9.43 6.23 2.04
CA LEU A 42 -9.80 6.44 3.45
C LEU A 42 -11.21 7.03 3.62
N GLY A 43 -11.81 7.53 2.54
CA GLY A 43 -13.00 8.38 2.56
C GLY A 43 -14.34 7.67 2.56
N THR A 44 -14.41 6.35 2.76
CA THR A 44 -15.71 5.65 2.80
C THR A 44 -15.79 4.70 3.99
N THR A 45 -16.36 5.19 5.09
CA THR A 45 -17.26 4.45 6.00
C THR A 45 -18.04 5.48 6.81
N SER A 46 -19.26 5.75 6.32
CA SER A 46 -20.44 5.92 7.18
C SER A 46 -21.01 4.55 7.49
#